data_AF-A0A6J1NEX8-F1
#
_entry.id   AF-A0A6J1NEX8-F1
#
_cell.length_a   1.000
_cell.length_b   1.000
_cell.length_c   1.000
_cell.angle_alpha   90.00
_cell.angle_beta   90.00
_cell.angle_gamma   90.00
#
_symmetry.space_group_name_H-M   'P 1'
#
loop_
_entity.id
_entity.type
_entity.pdbx_description
1 polymer ?
#
loop_
_entity_poly.entity_id
_entity_poly.type
_entity_poly.pdbx_seq_one_letter_code
_entity_poly.pdbx_strand_id
1 'polypeptide(L)'
;MALARGKKAHMDVVRVETKSKIMFSFLSVGWGLLSDIDIESERLRAIGGQRFTLWALARLVGLRKYKGVLSYAKIKDISNLPKPKHPLTIGHSVSQDDALDSPDVEAFFDCDENSDVFSSAVNGKRHSRVDSWYSVNSRRSAFYSTRGSDYHSVTSSGSEMRSPVHACMHGPASHLPSLVSQLPSHWVHEEGEFVMVHVSYQSYIGEDLLFAPSSLLSDGVMWMLIIKAGISRTQVLSFLIGMSQGNHTDGNNEFIKMVPVSAFRIVPEGPNGYLTVDGEMVEYGPIQAEIFPNIVNILVPDTK
;
A
#
# COMPACT_ATOMS: atom_id res chain seq x y z
N MET A 1 -15.78 -16.13 12.41
CA MET A 1 -15.21 -15.24 13.45
C MET A 1 -13.73 -15.57 13.66
N ALA A 2 -12.85 -15.03 12.82
CA ALA A 2 -11.39 -15.18 12.95
C ALA A 2 -10.86 -14.45 14.19
N LEU A 3 -11.39 -13.24 14.45
CA LEU A 3 -11.03 -12.39 15.59
C LEU A 3 -11.19 -13.08 16.95
N ALA A 4 -12.31 -13.76 17.17
CA ALA A 4 -12.59 -14.44 18.44
C ALA A 4 -11.73 -15.70 18.68
N ARG A 5 -11.07 -16.22 17.66
CA ARG A 5 -10.31 -17.49 17.72
C ARG A 5 -8.80 -17.27 17.85
N GLY A 6 -8.29 -16.08 17.52
CA GLY A 6 -6.90 -15.71 17.74
C GLY A 6 -5.87 -16.40 16.82
N LYS A 7 -6.29 -17.10 15.76
CA LYS A 7 -5.39 -17.74 14.80
C LYS A 7 -4.68 -16.67 13.96
N LYS A 8 -3.35 -16.75 13.92
CA LYS A 8 -2.48 -15.78 13.24
C LYS A 8 -1.83 -16.41 12.01
N ALA A 9 -1.63 -15.62 10.97
CA ALA A 9 -0.81 -15.94 9.81
C ALA A 9 0.15 -14.78 9.53
N HIS A 10 1.33 -15.11 9.00
CA HIS A 10 2.28 -14.10 8.56
C HIS A 10 1.86 -13.52 7.21
N MET A 11 2.09 -12.22 7.05
CA MET A 11 1.82 -11.46 5.85
C MET A 11 3.04 -10.62 5.47
N ASP A 12 3.30 -10.55 4.18
CA ASP A 12 4.34 -9.72 3.60
C ASP A 12 3.90 -8.25 3.57
N VAL A 13 4.88 -7.36 3.64
CA VAL A 13 4.67 -5.92 3.53
C VAL A 13 5.62 -5.36 2.51
N VAL A 14 5.15 -4.41 1.72
CA VAL A 14 5.96 -3.75 0.70
C VAL A 14 6.31 -2.35 1.17
N ARG A 15 7.60 -2.04 1.18
CA ARG A 15 8.09 -0.68 1.41
C ARG A 15 8.04 0.06 0.09
N VAL A 16 7.31 1.16 0.05
CA VAL A 16 7.12 2.01 -1.13
C VAL A 16 7.77 3.36 -0.86
N GLU A 17 8.67 3.77 -1.74
CA GLU A 17 9.37 5.05 -1.67
C GLU A 17 8.98 5.91 -2.86
N THR A 18 8.44 7.09 -2.55
CA THR A 18 8.16 8.15 -3.53
C THR A 18 9.24 9.24 -3.42
N LYS A 19 9.10 10.32 -4.19
CA LYS A 19 10.00 11.48 -4.10
C LYS A 19 10.02 12.14 -2.71
N SER A 20 8.87 12.13 -2.03
CA SER A 20 8.62 12.94 -0.84
C SER A 20 8.53 12.12 0.45
N LYS A 21 8.13 10.85 0.37
CA LYS A 21 7.88 10.02 1.56
C LYS A 21 8.10 8.55 1.30
N ILE A 22 8.27 7.84 2.40
CA ILE A 22 8.32 6.38 2.45
C ILE A 22 7.05 5.90 3.13
N MET A 23 6.42 4.88 2.56
CA MET A 23 5.16 4.30 2.99
C MET A 23 5.29 2.78 3.01
N PHE A 24 4.41 2.13 3.74
CA PHE A 24 4.27 0.68 3.72
C PHE A 24 2.90 0.33 3.15
N SER A 25 2.87 -0.68 2.29
CA SER A 25 1.71 -1.12 1.53
C SER A 25 1.54 -2.62 1.69
N PHE A 26 0.29 -3.08 1.76
CA PHE A 26 -0.04 -4.49 2.00
C PHE A 26 -0.93 -5.10 0.90
N LEU A 27 -1.48 -4.27 0.01
CA LEU A 27 -2.39 -4.71 -1.04
C LEU A 27 -1.77 -4.57 -2.42
N SER A 28 -1.54 -3.34 -2.89
CA SER A 28 -1.15 -3.11 -4.27
C SER A 28 -0.60 -1.71 -4.58
N VAL A 29 0.10 -1.61 -5.71
CA VAL A 29 0.53 -0.34 -6.33
C VAL A 29 0.05 -0.32 -7.78
N GLY A 30 -0.61 0.76 -8.16
CA GLY A 30 -1.18 0.93 -9.50
C GLY A 30 -0.64 2.14 -10.24
N TRP A 31 -0.50 1.99 -11.56
CA TRP A 31 -0.25 3.06 -12.51
C TRP A 31 -1.10 2.85 -13.78
N GLY A 32 -1.88 3.85 -14.18
CA GLY A 32 -2.64 3.83 -15.42
C GLY A 32 -4.08 3.32 -15.26
N LEU A 33 -4.57 2.48 -16.19
CA LEU A 33 -6.00 2.11 -16.32
C LEU A 33 -6.72 1.77 -15.00
N LEU A 34 -6.17 0.90 -14.14
CA LEU A 34 -6.83 0.57 -12.87
C LEU A 34 -6.86 1.77 -11.90
N SER A 35 -5.74 2.48 -11.76
CA SER A 35 -5.68 3.70 -10.93
C SER A 35 -6.62 4.80 -11.44
N ASP A 36 -6.76 4.93 -12.75
CA ASP A 36 -7.74 5.82 -13.38
C ASP A 36 -9.17 5.45 -12.99
N ILE A 37 -9.50 4.15 -13.05
CA ILE A 37 -10.82 3.64 -12.69
C ILE A 37 -11.07 3.85 -11.19
N ASP A 38 -10.11 3.53 -10.34
CA ASP A 38 -10.21 3.67 -8.88
C ASP A 38 -10.53 5.12 -8.50
N ILE A 39 -9.70 6.06 -8.95
CA ILE A 39 -9.80 7.47 -8.57
C ILE A 39 -11.00 8.16 -9.23
N GLU A 40 -11.20 7.99 -10.54
CA GLU A 40 -12.28 8.72 -11.21
C GLU A 40 -13.67 8.16 -10.85
N SER A 41 -13.77 6.88 -10.50
CA SER A 41 -15.06 6.25 -10.17
C SER A 41 -15.59 6.66 -8.81
N GLU A 42 -14.77 7.30 -7.96
CA GLU A 42 -15.21 7.87 -6.67
C GLU A 42 -16.36 8.87 -6.85
N ARG A 43 -16.49 9.50 -8.03
CA ARG A 43 -17.64 10.37 -8.37
C ARG A 43 -18.98 9.62 -8.39
N LEU A 44 -18.93 8.30 -8.60
CA LEU A 44 -20.07 7.38 -8.67
C LEU A 44 -20.17 6.50 -7.41
N ARG A 45 -19.53 6.89 -6.30
CA ARG A 45 -19.53 6.11 -5.04
C ARG A 45 -20.94 5.76 -4.54
N ALA A 46 -21.96 6.55 -4.90
CA ALA A 46 -23.35 6.28 -4.57
C ALA A 46 -23.92 4.98 -5.19
N ILE A 47 -23.33 4.48 -6.28
CA ILE A 47 -23.79 3.29 -7.02
C ILE A 47 -23.10 2.01 -6.49
N GLY A 48 -22.23 2.13 -5.48
CA GLY A 48 -21.51 1.00 -4.89
C GLY A 48 -20.48 0.41 -5.86
N GLY A 49 -20.24 -0.91 -5.77
CA GLY A 49 -19.20 -1.61 -6.55
C GLY A 49 -19.36 -1.52 -8.07
N GLN A 50 -20.59 -1.33 -8.57
CA GLN A 50 -20.86 -1.18 -10.01
C GLN A 50 -20.16 0.05 -10.63
N ARG A 51 -19.73 1.02 -9.81
CA ARG A 51 -18.94 2.17 -10.25
C ARG A 51 -17.70 1.78 -11.04
N PHE A 52 -17.03 0.70 -10.64
CA PHE A 52 -15.81 0.24 -11.29
C PHE A 52 -16.12 -0.26 -12.70
N THR A 53 -17.18 -1.05 -12.88
CA THR A 53 -17.62 -1.56 -14.18
C THR A 53 -18.04 -0.43 -15.12
N LEU A 54 -18.84 0.52 -14.64
CA LEU A 54 -19.31 1.65 -15.45
C LEU A 54 -18.14 2.51 -15.93
N TRP A 55 -17.17 2.79 -15.05
CA TRP A 55 -15.98 3.55 -15.42
C TRP A 55 -14.98 2.78 -16.25
N ALA A 56 -14.85 1.47 -16.05
CA ALA A 56 -14.05 0.63 -16.91
C ALA A 56 -14.55 0.69 -18.37
N LEU A 57 -15.87 0.64 -18.58
CA LEU A 57 -16.48 0.81 -19.92
C LEU A 57 -16.23 2.21 -20.50
N ALA A 58 -16.41 3.26 -19.69
CA ALA A 58 -16.12 4.63 -20.13
C ALA A 58 -14.64 4.80 -20.53
N ARG A 59 -13.72 4.22 -19.76
CA ARG A 59 -12.28 4.24 -20.08
C ARG A 59 -11.90 3.30 -21.22
N LEU A 60 -12.68 2.28 -21.50
CA LEU A 60 -12.47 1.46 -22.69
C LEU A 60 -12.68 2.26 -23.99
N VAL A 61 -13.69 3.14 -24.01
CA VAL A 61 -13.95 4.05 -25.14
C VAL A 61 -12.79 5.04 -25.28
N GLY A 62 -12.42 5.69 -24.18
CA GLY A 62 -11.33 6.67 -24.09
C GLY A 62 -10.03 6.12 -23.49
N LEU A 63 -9.51 5.01 -24.03
CA LEU A 63 -8.34 4.33 -23.46
C LEU A 63 -7.10 5.24 -23.50
N ARG A 64 -6.55 5.55 -22.33
CA ARG A 64 -5.33 6.35 -22.19
C ARG A 64 -4.09 5.47 -22.28
N LYS A 65 -2.98 6.09 -22.64
CA LYS A 65 -1.64 5.50 -22.66
C LYS A 65 -0.73 6.35 -21.79
N TYR A 66 0.21 5.68 -21.15
CA TYR A 66 1.14 6.23 -20.19
C TYR A 66 2.55 5.88 -20.64
N LYS A 67 3.35 6.90 -20.91
CA LYS A 67 4.76 6.70 -21.28
C LYS A 67 5.60 6.68 -20.02
N GLY A 68 6.64 5.86 -19.99
CA GLY A 68 7.57 5.81 -18.87
C GLY A 68 8.56 4.66 -18.95
N VAL A 69 9.37 4.55 -17.90
CA VAL A 69 10.34 3.48 -17.73
C VAL A 69 9.91 2.60 -16.57
N LEU A 70 9.70 1.32 -16.87
CA LEU A 70 9.42 0.29 -15.89
C LEU A 70 10.68 -0.55 -15.68
N SER A 71 11.13 -0.68 -14.43
CA SER A 71 12.27 -1.52 -14.09
C SER A 71 11.89 -2.49 -12.98
N TYR A 72 12.24 -3.77 -13.08
CA TYR A 72 11.87 -4.76 -12.07
C TYR A 72 12.87 -5.91 -11.92
N ALA A 73 12.96 -6.43 -10.70
CA ALA A 73 13.73 -7.62 -10.33
C ALA A 73 12.87 -8.88 -10.45
N LYS A 74 12.92 -9.53 -11.62
CA LYS A 74 12.14 -10.74 -11.92
C LYS A 74 12.62 -11.94 -11.08
N ILE A 75 11.68 -12.65 -10.48
CA ILE A 75 11.92 -13.94 -9.82
C ILE A 75 11.84 -15.04 -10.88
N LYS A 76 12.93 -15.79 -11.08
CA LYS A 76 12.98 -16.87 -12.09
C LYS A 76 12.31 -18.15 -11.59
N ASP A 77 12.59 -18.52 -10.35
CA ASP A 77 12.08 -19.73 -9.71
C ASP A 77 11.36 -19.38 -8.40
N ILE A 78 10.02 -19.40 -8.42
CA ILE A 78 9.20 -19.18 -7.22
C ILE A 78 9.43 -20.31 -6.21
N SER A 79 9.65 -21.54 -6.67
CA SER A 79 9.88 -22.72 -5.82
C SER A 79 11.20 -22.67 -5.02
N ASN A 80 12.19 -21.91 -5.52
CA ASN A 80 13.52 -21.79 -4.91
C ASN A 80 13.67 -20.53 -4.05
N LEU A 81 12.58 -19.77 -3.82
CA LEU A 81 12.63 -18.63 -2.91
C LEU A 81 13.05 -19.10 -1.51
N PRO A 82 14.02 -18.43 -0.87
CA PRO A 82 14.38 -18.74 0.50
C PRO A 82 13.14 -18.58 1.37
N LYS A 83 12.59 -19.69 1.87
CA LYS A 83 11.57 -19.63 2.91
C LYS A 83 12.19 -18.84 4.07
N PRO A 84 11.60 -17.71 4.51
CA PRO A 84 12.23 -16.86 5.51
C PRO A 84 12.42 -17.69 6.76
N LYS A 85 13.69 -17.93 7.13
CA LYS A 85 14.03 -18.88 8.20
C LYS A 85 13.57 -18.39 9.58
N HIS A 86 13.35 -17.08 9.74
CA HIS A 86 12.74 -16.45 10.90
C HIS A 86 12.01 -15.17 10.45
N PRO A 87 10.85 -14.81 11.04
CA PRO A 87 10.25 -13.49 10.84
C PRO A 87 11.27 -12.42 11.23
N LEU A 88 11.41 -11.37 10.41
CA LEU A 88 12.17 -10.19 10.81
C LEU A 88 11.55 -9.69 12.12
N THR A 89 12.23 -9.94 13.23
CA THR A 89 11.77 -9.44 14.53
C THR A 89 12.08 -7.95 14.48
N ILE A 90 11.09 -7.14 14.09
CA ILE A 90 11.14 -5.71 14.37
C ILE A 90 11.42 -5.64 15.86
N GLY A 91 12.58 -5.10 16.24
CA GLY A 91 12.92 -4.86 17.64
C GLY A 91 11.73 -4.17 18.27
N HIS A 92 11.14 -4.82 19.28
CA HIS A 92 9.88 -4.48 19.94
C HIS A 92 9.35 -3.07 19.62
N SER A 93 8.20 -2.99 18.93
CA SER A 93 7.32 -1.83 19.13
C SER A 93 6.81 -1.93 20.57
N VAL A 94 7.52 -1.31 21.50
CA VAL A 94 7.02 -1.14 22.87
C VAL A 94 5.86 -0.16 22.77
N SER A 95 4.63 -0.62 22.97
CA SER A 95 3.60 0.30 23.46
C SER A 95 4.15 0.86 24.77
N GLN A 96 4.29 2.18 24.85
CA GLN A 96 4.83 2.86 26.03
C GLN A 96 3.83 2.76 27.19
N ASP A 97 3.64 1.55 27.71
CA ASP A 97 2.85 1.22 28.89
C ASP A 97 3.66 0.36 29.89
N ASP A 98 4.83 -0.17 29.51
CA ASP A 98 5.69 -1.01 30.38
C ASP A 98 6.93 -0.26 30.96
N ALA A 99 7.02 1.05 30.77
CA ALA A 99 8.13 1.86 31.30
C ALA A 99 7.78 2.53 32.66
N LEU A 100 7.07 1.84 33.56
CA LEU A 100 6.75 2.35 34.89
C LEU A 100 7.50 1.67 36.05
N ASP A 101 8.55 0.92 35.77
CA ASP A 101 9.50 0.47 36.79
C ASP A 101 10.96 0.89 36.47
N SER A 102 11.17 2.10 35.93
CA SER A 102 12.49 2.73 36.04
C SER A 102 12.59 3.46 37.38
N PRO A 103 13.61 3.18 38.22
CA PRO A 103 13.75 3.81 39.53
C PRO A 103 14.25 5.27 39.46
N ASP A 104 14.43 5.83 38.26
CA ASP A 104 15.02 7.14 38.09
C ASP A 104 13.94 8.22 38.06
N VAL A 105 13.75 8.81 39.24
CA VAL A 105 13.14 10.12 39.44
C VAL A 105 13.98 11.14 38.67
N GLU A 106 13.39 11.77 37.66
CA GLU A 106 13.64 13.13 37.14
C GLU A 106 13.58 13.19 35.61
N ALA A 107 12.40 13.52 35.08
CA ALA A 107 12.27 14.34 33.88
C ALA A 107 10.90 15.02 33.90
N PHE A 108 10.83 16.16 34.58
CA PHE A 108 9.76 17.14 34.42
C PHE A 108 9.87 17.76 33.03
N PHE A 109 8.83 17.67 32.20
CA PHE A 109 8.44 18.77 31.31
C PHE A 109 6.92 18.86 31.21
N ASP A 110 6.47 20.09 31.47
CA ASP A 110 5.13 20.61 31.59
C ASP A 110 4.48 20.76 30.20
N CYS A 111 3.25 20.26 30.05
CA CYS A 111 2.44 20.45 28.84
C CYS A 111 0.95 20.57 29.21
N ASP A 112 0.44 21.81 29.06
CA ASP A 112 -0.93 22.24 28.80
C ASP A 112 -2.10 21.51 29.51
N GLU A 113 -2.65 22.22 30.51
CA GLU A 113 -4.03 22.07 30.96
C GLU A 113 -4.99 22.39 29.80
N ASN A 114 -5.45 21.38 29.06
CA ASN A 114 -6.81 21.26 28.51
C ASN A 114 -6.91 20.04 27.58
N SER A 115 -7.08 18.85 28.15
CA SER A 115 -7.54 17.66 27.41
C SER A 115 -8.79 17.09 28.09
N ASP A 116 -9.91 17.05 27.36
CA ASP A 116 -11.19 16.56 27.85
C ASP A 116 -11.10 15.12 28.38
N VAL A 117 -11.28 14.98 29.69
CA VAL A 117 -11.23 13.73 30.45
C VAL A 117 -12.55 12.97 30.28
N PHE A 118 -12.54 11.78 29.68
CA PHE A 118 -13.66 10.85 29.76
C PHE A 118 -13.39 9.82 30.87
N SER A 119 -14.17 9.87 31.94
CA SER A 119 -14.09 8.91 33.05
C SER A 119 -14.85 7.63 32.73
N SER A 120 -14.16 6.49 32.63
CA SER A 120 -14.81 5.17 32.62
C SER A 120 -15.07 4.71 34.05
N ALA A 121 -16.30 4.27 34.34
CA ALA A 121 -16.78 4.02 35.70
C ALA A 121 -16.34 2.67 36.31
N VAL A 122 -15.29 2.01 35.79
CA VAL A 122 -14.86 0.68 36.28
C VAL A 122 -13.53 0.70 37.03
N ASN A 123 -12.75 1.76 36.92
CA ASN A 123 -11.62 1.99 37.82
C ASN A 123 -11.27 3.46 37.71
N GLY A 124 -11.35 4.22 38.81
CA GLY A 124 -11.27 5.69 38.84
C GLY A 124 -9.93 6.33 38.44
N LYS A 125 -9.22 5.79 37.44
CA LYS A 125 -8.04 6.40 36.84
C LYS A 125 -8.44 7.27 35.66
N ARG A 126 -7.99 8.53 35.70
CA ARG A 126 -8.09 9.48 34.58
C ARG A 126 -7.01 9.11 33.56
N HIS A 127 -7.41 8.77 32.34
CA HIS A 127 -6.49 8.53 31.23
C HIS A 127 -6.67 9.65 30.19
N SER A 128 -5.57 10.29 29.79
CA SER A 128 -5.54 11.15 28.60
C SER A 128 -5.54 10.27 27.35
N ARG A 129 -6.31 10.66 26.33
CA ARG A 129 -6.29 9.97 25.03
C ARG A 129 -4.92 10.19 24.38
N VAL A 130 -4.20 9.11 24.12
CA VAL A 130 -3.03 9.12 23.23
C VAL A 130 -3.51 8.53 21.91
N ASP A 131 -3.72 9.40 20.92
CA ASP A 131 -4.19 9.03 19.59
C ASP A 131 -3.13 8.21 18.84
N SER A 132 -3.50 7.01 18.42
CA SER A 132 -2.67 6.13 17.61
C SER A 132 -3.29 5.88 16.23
N TRP A 133 -3.54 6.91 15.42
CA TRP A 133 -4.04 6.74 14.04
C TRP A 133 -3.60 7.88 13.12
N TYR A 134 -2.37 7.84 12.60
CA TYR A 134 -1.97 8.72 11.50
C TYR A 134 -2.40 8.14 10.14
N SER A 135 -3.66 8.39 9.77
CA SER A 135 -4.17 8.24 8.40
C SER A 135 -4.77 9.58 7.97
N VAL A 136 -3.93 10.48 7.44
CA VAL A 136 -4.25 11.89 7.18
C VAL A 136 -5.16 12.10 5.95
N ASN A 137 -5.99 11.15 5.53
CA ASN A 137 -6.95 11.43 4.43
C ASN A 137 -8.24 10.60 4.35
N SER A 138 -8.67 9.89 5.41
CA SER A 138 -9.97 9.20 5.35
C SER A 138 -11.15 10.17 5.53
N ARG A 139 -11.60 10.78 4.42
CA ARG A 139 -12.91 11.42 4.34
C ARG A 139 -13.98 10.36 4.06
N ARG A 140 -14.53 9.77 5.14
CA ARG A 140 -15.93 9.33 5.35
C ARG A 140 -16.01 8.00 6.11
N SER A 141 -15.97 8.10 7.44
CA SER A 141 -16.83 7.31 8.31
C SER A 141 -17.63 8.29 9.17
N ALA A 142 -18.83 8.61 8.70
CA ALA A 142 -19.81 9.34 9.47
C ALA A 142 -20.56 8.35 10.37
N PHE A 143 -20.26 8.33 11.66
CA PHE A 143 -21.23 8.01 12.72
C PHE A 143 -20.81 8.73 14.00
N TYR A 144 -21.62 9.73 14.36
CA TYR A 144 -21.75 10.40 15.66
C TYR A 144 -20.52 10.49 16.57
N SER A 145 -19.87 11.65 16.55
CA SER A 145 -19.38 12.26 17.80
C SER A 145 -19.56 13.78 17.72
N THR A 146 -20.14 14.31 18.79
CA THR A 146 -20.65 15.66 18.97
C THR A 146 -19.56 16.73 18.97
N ARG A 147 -19.91 17.89 18.39
CA ARG A 147 -19.30 19.25 18.52
C ARG A 147 -18.01 19.38 19.33
N GLY A 148 -16.96 19.88 18.68
CA GLY A 148 -15.93 20.72 19.31
C GLY A 148 -14.53 20.10 19.48
N SER A 149 -13.87 19.67 18.41
CA SER A 149 -12.45 19.33 18.48
C SER A 149 -11.71 19.92 17.28
N ASP A 150 -10.99 21.00 17.54
CA ASP A 150 -10.00 21.58 16.64
C ASP A 150 -8.69 20.77 16.77
N TYR A 151 -8.20 20.21 15.67
CA TYR A 151 -6.97 19.42 15.63
C TYR A 151 -5.81 20.27 15.10
N HIS A 152 -4.79 20.50 15.92
CA HIS A 152 -3.53 21.12 15.53
C HIS A 152 -2.59 20.10 14.87
N SER A 153 -2.23 20.32 13.61
CA SER A 153 -1.17 19.59 12.91
C SER A 153 0.21 20.11 13.36
N VAL A 154 1.19 19.21 13.53
CA VAL A 154 2.63 19.54 13.68
C VAL A 154 3.27 20.08 12.39
N THR A 155 2.47 20.69 11.53
CA THR A 155 2.94 21.59 10.48
C THR A 155 2.32 22.97 10.73
N SER A 156 2.43 23.48 11.95
CA SER A 156 2.27 24.91 12.16
C SER A 156 3.57 25.57 11.72
N SER A 157 3.45 26.61 10.90
CA SER A 157 4.56 27.43 10.36
C SER A 157 5.34 28.21 11.44
N GLY A 158 5.31 27.76 12.70
CA GLY A 158 5.93 28.38 13.86
C GLY A 158 6.56 27.38 14.85
N SER A 159 6.73 26.10 14.50
CA SER A 159 7.54 25.20 15.33
C SER A 159 9.02 25.53 15.14
N GLU A 160 9.58 26.26 16.11
CA GLU A 160 11.00 26.57 16.15
C GLU A 160 11.84 25.28 16.29
N MET A 161 12.70 25.06 15.29
CA MET A 161 13.99 24.39 15.37
C MET A 161 14.06 23.09 16.20
N ARG A 162 13.69 21.95 15.60
CA ARG A 162 14.32 20.66 15.97
C ARG A 162 15.40 20.31 14.95
N SER A 163 16.61 20.11 15.47
CA SER A 163 17.80 19.71 14.70
C SER A 163 17.52 18.50 13.78
N PRO A 164 18.23 18.37 12.63
CA PRO A 164 18.00 17.31 11.64
C PRO A 164 18.39 15.90 12.11
N VAL A 165 18.73 15.71 13.40
CA VAL A 165 19.35 14.48 13.92
C VAL A 165 18.32 13.40 14.29
N HIS A 166 17.02 13.71 14.38
CA HIS A 166 16.00 12.76 14.87
C HIS A 166 14.81 12.53 13.91
N ALA A 167 15.06 12.39 12.61
CA ALA A 167 14.12 11.68 11.75
C ALA A 167 14.28 10.17 11.98
N CYS A 168 13.67 9.64 13.04
CA CYS A 168 13.67 8.20 13.29
C CYS A 168 12.76 7.51 12.27
N MET A 169 13.38 6.90 11.25
CA MET A 169 12.72 6.01 10.31
C MET A 169 12.34 4.71 11.03
N HIS A 170 11.04 4.46 11.20
CA HIS A 170 10.55 3.22 11.79
C HIS A 170 10.26 2.21 10.66
N GLY A 171 11.01 1.10 10.64
CA GLY A 171 10.85 0.02 9.67
C GLY A 171 12.18 -0.58 9.19
N PRO A 172 12.15 -1.70 8.46
CA PRO A 172 13.36 -2.32 7.92
C PRO A 172 14.07 -1.38 6.93
N ALA A 173 15.40 -1.42 6.93
CA ALA A 173 16.22 -0.62 6.03
C ALA A 173 16.05 -1.08 4.57
N SER A 174 16.18 -0.14 3.65
CA SER A 174 16.05 -0.41 2.21
C SER A 174 17.22 -1.24 1.69
N HIS A 175 16.93 -2.28 0.90
CA HIS A 175 17.98 -2.96 0.11
C HIS A 175 18.15 -2.33 -1.27
N LEU A 176 17.21 -1.48 -1.68
CA LEU A 176 17.25 -0.79 -2.96
C LEU A 176 18.14 0.45 -2.92
N PRO A 177 18.82 0.76 -4.04
CA PRO A 177 19.54 2.02 -4.18
C PRO A 177 18.55 3.19 -4.24
N SER A 178 19.03 4.41 -3.99
CA SER A 178 18.19 5.62 -4.02
C SER A 178 17.40 5.77 -5.33
N LEU A 179 16.27 6.48 -5.26
CA LEU A 179 15.37 6.71 -6.39
C LEU A 179 16.09 7.30 -7.63
N VAL A 180 17.12 8.11 -7.41
CA VAL A 180 17.90 8.82 -8.45
C VAL A 180 19.13 8.06 -8.93
N SER A 181 19.60 7.06 -8.17
CA SER A 181 20.76 6.25 -8.57
C SER A 181 20.40 5.18 -9.58
N GLN A 182 21.40 4.77 -10.37
CA GLN A 182 21.25 3.69 -11.34
C GLN A 182 20.86 2.39 -10.66
N LEU A 183 19.97 1.64 -11.31
CA LEU A 183 19.54 0.33 -10.86
C LEU A 183 20.59 -0.73 -11.23
N PRO A 184 20.60 -1.86 -10.51
CA PRO A 184 21.49 -2.97 -10.84
C PRO A 184 21.27 -3.51 -12.25
N SER A 185 22.34 -3.93 -12.93
CA SER A 185 22.31 -4.42 -14.32
C SER A 185 21.53 -5.73 -14.54
N HIS A 186 21.20 -6.46 -13.47
CA HIS A 186 20.42 -7.70 -13.53
C HIS A 186 18.90 -7.45 -13.55
N TRP A 187 18.46 -6.20 -13.38
CA TRP A 187 17.05 -5.83 -13.49
C TRP A 187 16.61 -5.82 -14.94
N VAL A 188 15.33 -6.13 -15.16
CA VAL A 188 14.71 -5.96 -16.47
C VAL A 188 14.26 -4.52 -16.59
N HIS A 189 14.67 -3.86 -17.67
CA HIS A 189 14.29 -2.48 -17.99
C HIS A 189 13.41 -2.47 -19.23
N GLU A 190 12.20 -1.94 -19.10
CA GLU A 190 11.23 -1.78 -20.17
C GLU A 190 10.82 -0.32 -20.29
N GLU A 191 11.33 0.35 -21.32
CA GLU A 191 10.89 1.70 -21.71
C GLU A 191 9.81 1.60 -22.79
N GLY A 192 8.74 2.38 -22.64
CA GLY A 192 7.70 2.43 -23.66
C GLY A 192 6.41 3.08 -23.20
N GLU A 193 5.35 2.79 -23.96
CA GLU A 193 3.99 3.18 -23.63
C GLU A 193 3.21 1.99 -23.05
N PHE A 194 2.49 2.25 -21.97
CA PHE A 194 1.71 1.28 -21.21
C PHE A 194 0.26 1.76 -21.11
N VAL A 195 -0.69 0.82 -21.09
CA VAL A 195 -2.07 1.09 -20.71
C VAL A 195 -2.19 1.07 -19.18
N MET A 196 -1.51 0.11 -18.55
CA MET A 196 -1.38 0.03 -17.10
C MET A 196 -0.19 -0.81 -16.67
N VAL A 197 0.30 -0.52 -15.48
CA VAL A 197 1.15 -1.40 -14.68
C VAL A 197 0.52 -1.48 -13.29
N HIS A 198 0.19 -2.69 -12.84
CA HIS A 198 -0.38 -2.90 -11.52
C HIS A 198 0.33 -4.04 -10.83
N VAL A 199 0.71 -3.83 -9.57
CA VAL A 199 1.44 -4.80 -8.77
C VAL A 199 0.60 -5.13 -7.55
N SER A 200 0.24 -6.40 -7.38
CA SER A 200 -0.50 -6.89 -6.22
C SER A 200 0.35 -7.83 -5.39
N TYR A 201 0.15 -7.82 -4.07
CA TYR A 201 0.77 -8.73 -3.12
C TYR A 201 -0.24 -9.73 -2.55
N GLN A 202 -1.52 -9.51 -2.85
CA GLN A 202 -2.63 -10.36 -2.44
C GLN A 202 -3.31 -10.95 -3.67
N SER A 203 -4.00 -12.07 -3.48
CA SER A 203 -4.75 -12.71 -4.58
C SER A 203 -5.92 -11.86 -5.04
N TYR A 204 -6.58 -11.16 -4.12
CA TYR A 204 -7.73 -10.32 -4.37
C TYR A 204 -7.39 -8.84 -4.18
N ILE A 205 -7.82 -8.00 -5.12
CA ILE A 205 -7.71 -6.52 -5.02
C ILE A 205 -9.07 -5.86 -4.74
N GLY A 206 -10.14 -6.66 -4.69
CA GLY A 206 -11.51 -6.28 -4.38
C GLY A 206 -12.35 -7.53 -4.12
N GLU A 207 -13.60 -7.35 -3.69
CA GLU A 207 -14.51 -8.45 -3.28
C GLU A 207 -14.63 -9.55 -4.34
N ASP A 208 -14.85 -9.15 -5.60
CA ASP A 208 -15.01 -10.05 -6.75
C ASP A 208 -13.87 -9.91 -7.77
N LEU A 209 -12.67 -9.49 -7.34
CA LEU A 209 -11.54 -9.21 -8.23
C LEU A 209 -10.34 -10.08 -7.86
N LEU A 210 -10.29 -11.28 -8.44
CA LEU A 210 -9.18 -12.22 -8.34
C LEU A 210 -8.07 -11.81 -9.32
N PHE A 211 -7.10 -11.05 -8.82
CA PHE A 211 -6.00 -10.49 -9.60
C PHE A 211 -4.79 -11.42 -9.70
N ALA A 212 -4.40 -12.07 -8.61
CA ALA A 212 -3.24 -12.95 -8.59
C ALA A 212 -3.61 -14.33 -7.99
N PRO A 213 -4.16 -15.26 -8.79
CA PRO A 213 -4.62 -16.56 -8.29
C PRO A 213 -3.55 -17.38 -7.57
N SER A 214 -2.27 -17.17 -7.92
CA SER A 214 -1.12 -17.88 -7.36
C SER A 214 -0.48 -17.19 -6.14
N SER A 215 -0.97 -16.02 -5.73
CA SER A 215 -0.42 -15.26 -4.60
C SER A 215 -0.80 -15.90 -3.28
N LEU A 216 0.16 -15.98 -2.35
CA LEU A 216 -0.06 -16.31 -0.95
C LEU A 216 0.22 -15.09 -0.07
N LEU A 217 -0.22 -15.14 1.20
CA LEU A 217 0.00 -14.04 2.15
C LEU A 217 1.49 -13.78 2.44
N SER A 218 2.32 -14.82 2.36
CA SER A 218 3.72 -14.84 2.80
C SER A 218 4.65 -15.61 1.84
N ASP A 219 4.47 -15.43 0.53
CA ASP A 219 5.32 -16.04 -0.49
C ASP A 219 6.58 -15.23 -0.83
N GLY A 220 6.68 -13.98 -0.37
CA GLY A 220 7.74 -13.06 -0.72
C GLY A 220 7.71 -12.63 -2.18
N VAL A 221 6.54 -12.71 -2.85
CA VAL A 221 6.38 -12.40 -4.27
C VAL A 221 5.40 -11.25 -4.46
N MET A 222 5.78 -10.31 -5.32
CA MET A 222 4.85 -9.33 -5.87
C MET A 222 4.44 -9.74 -7.29
N TRP A 223 3.15 -9.77 -7.56
CA TRP A 223 2.60 -10.11 -8.87
C TRP A 223 2.39 -8.84 -9.68
N MET A 224 3.29 -8.60 -10.63
CA MET A 224 3.26 -7.44 -11.52
C MET A 224 2.56 -7.78 -12.83
N LEU A 225 1.44 -7.12 -13.09
CA LEU A 225 0.74 -7.14 -14.37
C LEU A 225 1.10 -5.90 -15.20
N ILE A 226 1.55 -6.15 -16.43
CA ILE A 226 1.91 -5.12 -17.41
C ILE A 226 0.99 -5.26 -18.61
N ILE A 227 0.31 -4.17 -18.98
CA ILE A 227 -0.41 -4.07 -20.25
C ILE A 227 0.25 -3.00 -21.11
N LYS A 228 0.88 -3.43 -22.21
CA LYS A 228 1.56 -2.52 -23.15
C LYS A 228 0.55 -1.80 -24.05
N ALA A 229 0.92 -0.61 -24.52
CA ALA A 229 0.20 0.05 -25.60
C ALA A 229 0.27 -0.79 -26.88
N GLY A 230 -0.80 -0.73 -27.69
CA GLY A 230 -0.98 -1.56 -28.89
C GLY A 230 -2.07 -2.62 -28.72
N ILE A 231 -2.47 -2.92 -27.49
CA ILE A 231 -3.61 -3.80 -27.21
C ILE A 231 -4.93 -3.24 -27.74
N SER A 232 -5.77 -4.11 -28.30
CA SER A 232 -7.11 -3.74 -28.75
C SER A 232 -8.06 -3.54 -27.57
N ARG A 233 -9.06 -2.66 -27.74
CA ARG A 233 -10.09 -2.43 -26.71
C ARG A 233 -10.88 -3.70 -26.37
N THR A 234 -11.11 -4.59 -27.33
CA THR A 234 -11.79 -5.87 -27.09
C THR A 234 -10.95 -6.80 -26.22
N GLN A 235 -9.62 -6.83 -26.41
CA GLN A 235 -8.71 -7.57 -25.54
C GLN A 235 -8.65 -6.98 -24.13
N VAL A 236 -8.66 -5.64 -23.98
CA VAL A 236 -8.76 -4.99 -22.66
C VAL A 236 -10.10 -5.33 -21.98
N LEU A 237 -11.20 -5.34 -22.73
CA LEU A 237 -12.51 -5.75 -22.20
C LEU A 237 -12.50 -7.21 -21.75
N SER A 238 -11.96 -8.10 -22.59
CA SER A 238 -11.82 -9.53 -22.26
C SER A 238 -10.97 -9.72 -21.02
N PHE A 239 -9.89 -8.96 -20.87
CA PHE A 239 -9.07 -8.93 -19.67
C PHE A 239 -9.88 -8.51 -18.45
N LEU A 240 -10.61 -7.38 -18.53
CA LEU A 240 -11.41 -6.86 -17.42
C LEU A 240 -12.50 -7.84 -16.96
N ILE A 241 -13.17 -8.53 -17.90
CA ILE A 241 -14.15 -9.58 -17.61
C ILE A 241 -13.46 -10.80 -16.98
N GLY A 242 -12.28 -11.17 -17.48
CA GLY A 242 -11.50 -12.30 -16.97
C GLY A 242 -10.97 -12.10 -15.54
N MET A 243 -10.86 -10.86 -15.05
CA MET A 243 -10.38 -10.58 -13.68
C MET A 243 -11.33 -11.11 -12.58
N SER A 244 -12.64 -11.16 -12.83
CA SER A 244 -13.57 -11.70 -11.83
C SER A 244 -13.49 -13.22 -11.70
N GLN A 245 -13.12 -13.90 -12.79
CA GLN A 245 -13.02 -15.36 -12.86
C GLN A 245 -11.59 -15.87 -12.61
N GLY A 246 -10.58 -14.98 -12.60
CA GLY A 246 -9.17 -15.35 -12.52
C GLY A 246 -8.55 -15.82 -13.84
N ASN A 247 -9.29 -15.85 -14.94
CA ASN A 247 -8.83 -16.38 -16.24
C ASN A 247 -8.10 -15.33 -17.11
N HIS A 248 -7.81 -14.16 -16.56
CA HIS A 248 -7.23 -13.03 -17.31
C HIS A 248 -5.74 -13.23 -17.64
N THR A 249 -5.06 -14.19 -16.99
CA THR A 249 -3.65 -14.54 -17.22
C THR A 249 -3.45 -15.63 -18.26
N ASP A 250 -4.49 -16.41 -18.58
CA ASP A 250 -4.36 -17.64 -19.37
C ASP A 250 -4.40 -17.40 -20.89
N GLY A 251 -4.74 -16.18 -21.31
CA GLY A 251 -4.67 -15.77 -22.69
C GLY A 251 -3.22 -15.51 -23.11
N ASN A 252 -2.70 -16.29 -24.06
CA ASN A 252 -1.42 -16.02 -24.71
C ASN A 252 -1.52 -14.70 -25.51
N ASN A 253 -1.28 -13.58 -24.84
CA ASN A 253 -1.34 -12.23 -25.39
C ASN A 253 0.01 -11.55 -25.20
N GLU A 254 0.64 -11.12 -26.31
CA GLU A 254 1.94 -10.44 -26.28
C GLU A 254 1.92 -9.11 -25.50
N PHE A 255 0.74 -8.48 -25.39
CA PHE A 255 0.56 -7.18 -24.73
C PHE A 255 0.30 -7.28 -23.23
N ILE A 256 -0.16 -8.44 -22.72
CA ILE A 256 -0.50 -8.65 -21.32
C ILE A 256 0.52 -9.60 -20.71
N LYS A 257 1.24 -9.18 -19.67
CA LYS A 257 2.24 -10.00 -19.00
C LYS A 257 2.01 -9.97 -17.50
N MET A 258 1.93 -11.14 -16.88
CA MET A 258 2.00 -11.30 -15.43
C MET A 258 3.40 -11.80 -15.07
N VAL A 259 4.13 -11.07 -14.23
CA VAL A 259 5.52 -11.35 -13.87
C VAL A 259 5.68 -11.35 -12.35
N PRO A 260 6.22 -12.42 -11.75
CA PRO A 260 6.59 -12.42 -10.33
C PRO A 260 7.87 -11.59 -10.14
N VAL A 261 7.82 -10.62 -9.22
CA VAL A 261 8.92 -9.68 -8.96
C VAL A 261 9.18 -9.53 -7.46
N SER A 262 10.43 -9.24 -7.09
CA SER A 262 10.84 -8.97 -5.69
C SER A 262 11.02 -7.48 -5.39
N ALA A 263 11.23 -6.69 -6.43
CA ALA A 263 11.34 -5.24 -6.36
C ALA A 263 11.02 -4.62 -7.71
N PHE A 264 10.57 -3.36 -7.70
CA PHE A 264 10.33 -2.61 -8.92
C PHE A 264 10.55 -1.11 -8.74
N ARG A 265 10.70 -0.41 -9.88
CA ARG A 265 10.72 1.03 -10.00
C ARG A 265 9.94 1.43 -11.23
N ILE A 266 8.96 2.33 -11.04
CA ILE A 266 8.17 2.92 -12.12
C ILE A 266 8.57 4.39 -12.20
N VAL A 267 9.01 4.83 -13.38
CA VAL A 267 9.34 6.24 -13.66
C VAL A 267 8.39 6.71 -14.75
N PRO A 268 7.24 7.30 -14.38
CA PRO A 268 6.31 7.84 -15.36
C PRO A 268 6.90 9.05 -16.08
N GLU A 269 6.61 9.17 -17.36
CA GLU A 269 6.90 10.34 -18.19
C GLU A 269 5.63 11.17 -18.37
N GLY A 270 5.78 12.49 -18.36
CA GLY A 270 4.68 13.44 -18.54
C GLY A 270 4.17 14.05 -17.23
N PRO A 271 3.30 15.07 -17.35
CA PRO A 271 2.91 15.90 -16.20
C PRO A 271 1.81 15.28 -15.35
N ASN A 272 0.94 14.44 -15.94
CA ASN A 272 -0.30 14.01 -15.31
C ASN A 272 -0.53 12.51 -15.47
N GLY A 273 -1.00 11.89 -14.39
CA GLY A 273 -1.51 10.53 -14.33
C GLY A 273 -1.85 10.18 -12.89
N TYR A 274 -2.52 9.05 -12.69
CA TYR A 274 -2.79 8.55 -11.34
C TYR A 274 -1.84 7.42 -10.99
N LEU A 275 -1.20 7.57 -9.84
CA LEU A 275 -0.53 6.50 -9.12
C LEU A 275 -1.32 6.21 -7.85
N THR A 276 -1.52 4.94 -7.56
CA THR A 276 -2.23 4.50 -6.35
C THR A 276 -1.38 3.53 -5.54
N VAL A 277 -1.49 3.63 -4.22
CA VAL A 277 -0.90 2.69 -3.25
C VAL A 277 -2.03 2.27 -2.32
N ASP A 278 -2.36 0.97 -2.28
CA ASP A 278 -3.51 0.40 -1.56
C ASP A 278 -4.84 1.10 -1.89
N GLY A 279 -5.00 1.57 -3.14
CA GLY A 279 -6.17 2.32 -3.62
C GLY A 279 -6.14 3.82 -3.32
N GLU A 280 -5.17 4.31 -2.54
CA GLU A 280 -5.02 5.73 -2.21
C GLU A 280 -4.14 6.45 -3.24
N MET A 281 -4.56 7.65 -3.66
CA MET A 281 -3.80 8.45 -4.62
C MET A 281 -2.49 8.97 -4.01
N VAL A 282 -1.39 8.79 -4.73
CA VAL A 282 -0.06 9.30 -4.33
C VAL A 282 0.49 10.30 -5.35
N GLU A 283 1.57 10.98 -4.97
CA GLU A 283 2.27 11.94 -5.82
C GLU A 283 2.69 11.29 -7.14
N TYR A 284 2.36 11.94 -8.26
CA TYR A 284 2.75 11.45 -9.58
C TYR A 284 4.25 11.67 -9.82
N GLY A 285 4.99 10.58 -10.02
CA GLY A 285 6.41 10.62 -10.26
C GLY A 285 7.08 9.27 -10.05
N PRO A 286 8.41 9.20 -10.14
CA PRO A 286 9.16 8.01 -9.81
C PRO A 286 8.78 7.43 -8.44
N ILE A 287 8.49 6.14 -8.45
CA ILE A 287 8.11 5.33 -7.29
C ILE A 287 8.90 4.03 -7.35
N GLN A 288 9.43 3.60 -6.20
CA GLN A 288 10.11 2.31 -6.08
C GLN A 288 9.55 1.51 -4.92
N ALA A 289 9.61 0.19 -5.03
CA ALA A 289 9.10 -0.68 -4.01
C ALA A 289 9.87 -2.01 -3.93
N GLU A 290 9.96 -2.55 -2.71
CA GLU A 290 10.56 -3.85 -2.41
C GLU A 290 9.70 -4.60 -1.39
N ILE A 291 9.66 -5.92 -1.53
CA ILE A 291 8.92 -6.79 -0.63
C ILE A 291 9.74 -7.18 0.59
N PHE A 292 9.12 -7.11 1.76
CA PHE A 292 9.65 -7.61 3.00
C PHE A 292 8.78 -8.76 3.51
N PRO A 293 9.31 -9.98 3.51
CA PRO A 293 8.50 -11.13 3.82
C PRO A 293 8.27 -11.31 5.33
N ASN A 294 7.11 -11.85 5.70
CA ASN A 294 6.76 -12.24 7.07
C ASN A 294 6.88 -11.15 8.15
N ILE A 295 6.63 -9.88 7.82
CA ILE A 295 6.74 -8.78 8.79
C ILE A 295 5.50 -8.65 9.69
N VAL A 296 4.31 -8.85 9.14
CA VAL A 296 3.05 -8.59 9.87
C VAL A 296 2.36 -9.89 10.23
N ASN A 297 1.68 -9.90 11.38
CA ASN A 297 0.79 -10.98 11.77
C ASN A 297 -0.66 -10.53 11.58
N ILE A 298 -1.41 -11.25 10.76
CA ILE A 298 -2.84 -11.02 10.54
C ILE A 298 -3.67 -12.15 11.14
N LEU A 299 -4.90 -11.85 11.56
CA LEU A 299 -5.83 -12.85 12.06
C LEU A 299 -6.58 -13.48 10.89
N VAL A 300 -6.49 -14.80 10.76
CA VAL A 300 -7.09 -15.55 9.66
C VAL A 300 -8.22 -16.47 10.14
N PRO A 301 -9.28 -16.65 9.35
CA PRO A 301 -10.33 -17.62 9.67
C PRO A 301 -9.78 -19.06 9.66
N ASP A 302 -10.43 -19.95 10.41
CA ASP A 302 -10.12 -21.37 10.31
C ASP A 302 -10.57 -21.89 8.94
N THR A 303 -9.59 -22.13 8.07
CA THR A 303 -9.75 -23.02 6.93
C THR A 303 -9.89 -24.44 7.49
N LYS A 304 -11.12 -24.98 7.43
CA LYS A 304 -11.37 -26.42 7.60
C LYS A 304 -10.94 -27.17 6.35
#